data_AF-A0AAU3KCT9-F1
#
_entry.id   AF-A0AAU3KCT9-F1
#
_cell.length_a   1.000
_cell.length_b   1.000
_cell.length_c   1.000
_cell.angle_alpha   90.00
_cell.angle_beta   90.00
_cell.angle_gamma   90.00
#
_symmetry.space_group_name_H-M   'P 1'
#
loop_
_entity.id
_entity.type
_entity.pdbx_description
1 polymer ?
#
loop_
_entity_poly.entity_id
_entity_poly.type
_entity_poly.pdbx_seq_one_letter_code
_entity_poly.pdbx_strand_id
1 'polypeptide(L)'
;MTRYLPTLGYRTPRRRTADDAALLDRLPPIEHRPAPDQDQLLEQASLARVLLLMARVDQESEYRLCRELAEHALGEVPEPGE
;
A
#
# COMPACT_ATOMS: atom_id res chain seq x y z
N MET A 1 -22.34 16.30 -55.27
CA MET A 1 -21.55 15.18 -55.84
C MET A 1 -20.11 15.48 -55.50
N THR A 2 -19.30 14.72 -54.77
CA THR A 2 -19.29 13.29 -54.42
C THR A 2 -18.37 13.14 -53.21
N ARG A 3 -18.76 12.31 -52.24
CA ARG A 3 -17.94 11.95 -51.07
C ARG A 3 -16.77 11.05 -51.52
N TYR A 4 -15.56 11.32 -51.03
CA TYR A 4 -14.51 10.32 -50.94
C TYR A 4 -13.74 10.50 -49.63
N LEU A 5 -13.90 9.54 -48.73
CA LEU A 5 -13.00 9.28 -47.59
C LEU A 5 -12.15 8.06 -47.99
N PRO A 6 -10.81 8.08 -47.83
CA PRO A 6 -10.05 6.85 -47.76
C PRO A 6 -9.83 6.46 -46.29
N THR A 7 -10.54 5.39 -45.93
CA THR A 7 -10.12 4.28 -45.06
C THR A 7 -9.17 4.57 -43.90
N LEU A 8 -9.75 4.52 -42.70
CA LEU A 8 -9.09 4.22 -41.43
C LEU A 8 -8.17 3.00 -41.58
N GLY A 9 -6.86 3.25 -41.56
CA GLY A 9 -5.87 2.22 -41.29
C GLY A 9 -6.02 1.76 -39.84
N TYR A 10 -6.73 0.65 -39.64
CA TYR A 10 -6.73 -0.05 -38.36
C TYR A 10 -5.32 -0.57 -38.08
N ARG A 11 -4.53 0.21 -37.32
CA ARG A 11 -3.34 -0.31 -36.64
C ARG A 11 -3.84 -1.33 -35.63
N THR A 12 -3.57 -2.60 -35.91
CA THR A 12 -3.74 -3.70 -34.98
C THR A 12 -3.14 -3.34 -33.61
N PRO A 13 -3.83 -3.65 -32.49
CA PRO A 13 -3.22 -3.51 -31.18
C PRO A 13 -2.11 -4.55 -31.11
N ARG A 14 -0.87 -4.10 -31.32
CA ARG A 14 0.33 -4.89 -31.07
C ARG A 14 0.30 -5.22 -29.58
N ARG A 15 -0.15 -6.43 -29.22
CA ARG A 15 0.09 -7.04 -27.92
C ARG A 15 1.60 -6.95 -27.69
N ARG A 16 2.04 -5.95 -26.94
CA ARG A 16 3.35 -5.96 -26.31
C ARG A 16 3.24 -7.06 -25.28
N THR A 17 3.66 -8.28 -25.64
CA THR A 17 4.08 -9.24 -24.64
C THR A 17 5.18 -8.52 -23.87
N ALA A 18 4.90 -8.14 -22.64
CA ALA A 18 5.94 -7.61 -21.77
C ALA A 18 7.02 -8.69 -21.72
N ASP A 19 8.25 -8.31 -22.04
CA ASP A 19 9.38 -9.20 -21.91
C ASP A 19 9.66 -9.29 -20.42
N ASP A 20 9.14 -10.35 -19.80
CA ASP A 20 9.20 -10.55 -18.35
C ASP A 20 10.65 -10.51 -17.84
N ALA A 21 11.61 -10.99 -18.63
CA ALA A 21 13.02 -10.92 -18.31
C ALA A 21 13.52 -9.47 -18.22
N ALA A 22 13.14 -8.63 -19.19
CA ALA A 22 13.51 -7.22 -19.21
C ALA A 22 12.84 -6.40 -18.09
N LEU A 23 11.74 -6.89 -17.50
CA LEU A 23 11.12 -6.29 -16.31
C LEU A 23 11.86 -6.68 -15.03
N LEU A 24 12.27 -7.95 -14.91
CA LEU A 24 13.02 -8.43 -13.75
C LEU A 24 14.40 -7.78 -13.65
N ASP A 25 15.07 -7.55 -14.78
CA ASP A 25 16.38 -6.85 -14.83
C ASP A 25 16.31 -5.38 -14.36
N ARG A 26 15.11 -4.79 -14.34
CA ARG A 26 14.89 -3.40 -13.90
C ARG A 26 14.48 -3.29 -12.45
N LEU A 27 14.18 -4.40 -11.78
CA LEU A 27 13.85 -4.37 -10.37
C LEU A 27 15.12 -4.08 -9.57
N PRO A 28 15.08 -3.14 -8.61
CA PRO A 28 16.17 -2.98 -7.67
C PRO A 28 16.40 -4.29 -6.92
N PRO A 29 17.66 -4.59 -6.52
CA PRO A 29 17.94 -5.80 -5.77
C PRO A 29 17.08 -5.85 -4.51
N ILE A 30 16.46 -7.01 -4.26
CA ILE A 30 15.67 -7.23 -3.05
C ILE A 30 16.65 -7.28 -1.87
N GLU A 31 16.69 -6.21 -1.09
CA GLU A 31 17.37 -6.22 0.19
C GLU A 31 16.55 -7.03 1.18
N HIS A 32 16.94 -8.28 1.39
CA HIS A 32 16.39 -9.10 2.47
C HIS A 32 16.86 -8.55 3.81
N ARG A 33 16.09 -7.62 4.38
CA ARG A 33 16.25 -7.23 5.78
C ARG A 33 15.59 -8.33 6.63
N PRO A 34 16.32 -8.95 7.57
CA PRO A 34 15.71 -9.91 8.50
C PRO A 34 14.56 -9.21 9.25
N ALA A 35 13.50 -9.95 9.52
CA ALA A 35 12.42 -9.44 10.36
C ALA A 35 13.04 -9.02 11.71
N PRO A 36 12.84 -7.77 12.15
CA PRO A 36 13.41 -7.31 13.41
C PRO A 36 12.87 -8.16 14.55
N ASP A 37 13.74 -8.53 15.48
CA ASP A 37 13.32 -9.15 16.73
C ASP A 37 12.55 -8.12 17.59
N GLN A 38 11.86 -8.61 18.64
CA GLN A 38 11.05 -7.74 19.49
C GLN A 38 11.88 -6.63 20.14
N ASP A 39 13.14 -6.91 20.48
CA ASP A 39 14.04 -5.95 21.12
C ASP A 39 14.43 -4.82 20.16
N GLN A 40 14.74 -5.14 18.90
CA GLN A 40 15.01 -4.14 17.86
C GLN A 40 13.77 -3.29 17.51
N LEU A 41 12.57 -3.88 17.57
CA LEU A 41 11.32 -3.13 17.39
C LEU A 41 11.11 -2.11 18.52
N LEU A 42 11.49 -2.45 19.75
CA LEU A 42 11.38 -1.55 20.91
C LEU A 42 12.38 -0.39 20.82
N GLU A 43 13.62 -0.65 20.37
CA GLU A 43 14.65 0.39 20.19
C GLU A 43 14.28 1.42 19.10
N GLN A 44 13.55 1.00 18.08
CA GLN A 44 13.16 1.86 16.94
C GLN A 44 11.78 2.51 17.12
N ALA A 45 11.03 2.12 18.14
CA ALA A 45 9.65 2.55 18.34
C ALA A 45 9.56 3.85 19.16
N SER A 46 8.58 4.70 18.81
CA SER A 46 8.15 5.78 19.70
C SER A 46 7.58 5.20 21.00
N LEU A 47 7.60 5.96 22.10
CA LEU A 47 7.09 5.52 23.41
C LEU A 47 5.67 4.92 23.33
N ALA A 48 4.78 5.54 22.55
CA ALA A 48 3.44 5.03 22.34
C ALA A 48 3.44 3.63 21.69
N ARG A 49 4.29 3.43 20.68
CA ARG A 49 4.44 2.15 19.97
C ARG A 49 5.09 1.07 20.86
N VAL A 50 6.05 1.44 21.71
CA VAL A 50 6.65 0.55 22.72
C VAL A 50 5.59 0.07 23.72
N LEU A 51 4.75 0.96 24.24
CA LEU A 51 3.69 0.61 25.19
C LEU A 51 2.69 -0.38 24.58
N LEU A 52 2.33 -0.21 23.32
CA LEU A 52 1.44 -1.12 22.60
C LEU A 52 2.07 -2.50 22.38
N LEU A 53 3.36 -2.54 22.00
CA LEU A 53 4.11 -3.79 21.85
C LEU A 53 4.22 -4.56 23.19
N MET A 54 4.55 -3.86 24.28
CA MET A 54 4.65 -4.49 25.61
C MET A 54 3.30 -5.00 26.12
N ALA A 55 2.22 -4.27 25.85
CA ALA A 55 0.86 -4.68 26.21
C ALA A 55 0.29 -5.77 25.28
N ARG A 56 1.07 -6.25 24.28
CA ARG A 56 0.65 -7.23 23.26
C ARG A 56 -0.67 -6.83 22.58
N VAL A 57 -0.87 -5.53 22.40
CA VAL A 57 -2.07 -5.00 21.76
C VAL A 57 -1.99 -5.36 20.28
N ASP A 58 -2.96 -6.13 19.81
CA ASP A 58 -3.09 -6.44 18.39
C ASP A 58 -3.55 -5.20 17.60
N GLN A 59 -3.32 -5.21 16.28
CA GLN A 59 -3.61 -4.08 15.41
C GLN A 59 -5.10 -3.68 15.42
N GLU A 60 -6.01 -4.62 15.63
CA GLU A 60 -7.45 -4.35 15.70
C GLU A 60 -7.79 -3.61 16.99
N SER A 61 -7.21 -4.04 18.12
CA SER A 61 -7.35 -3.37 19.41
C SER A 61 -6.75 -1.95 19.40
N GLU A 62 -5.59 -1.75 18.77
CA GLU A 62 -4.98 -0.41 18.58
C GLU A 62 -5.91 0.50 17.76
N TYR A 63 -6.43 -0.02 16.64
CA TYR A 63 -7.35 0.72 15.78
C TYR A 63 -8.62 1.15 16.53
N ARG A 64 -9.25 0.25 17.29
CA ARG A 64 -10.46 0.57 18.07
C ARG A 64 -10.19 1.66 19.09
N LEU A 65 -9.09 1.56 19.84
CA LEU A 65 -8.72 2.58 20.82
C LEU A 65 -8.50 3.96 20.17
N CYS A 66 -7.77 4.01 19.06
CA CYS A 66 -7.55 5.25 18.33
C CYS A 66 -8.86 5.84 17.80
N ARG A 67 -9.77 4.98 17.34
CA ARG A 67 -11.08 5.43 16.87
C ARG A 67 -11.95 5.96 18.00
N GLU A 68 -12.05 5.26 19.12
CA GLU A 68 -12.80 5.72 20.30
C GLU A 68 -12.29 7.09 20.79
N LEU A 69 -10.97 7.28 20.82
CA LEU A 69 -10.36 8.56 21.16
C LEU A 69 -10.69 9.66 20.14
N ALA A 70 -10.64 9.34 18.85
CA ALA A 70 -10.98 10.29 17.79
C ALA A 70 -12.46 10.66 17.81
N GLU A 71 -13.36 9.70 18.05
CA GLU A 71 -14.79 9.96 18.19
C GLU A 71 -15.08 10.83 19.41
N HIS A 72 -14.40 10.56 20.53
CA HIS A 72 -14.54 11.40 21.72
C HIS A 72 -14.07 12.84 21.49
N ALA A 73 -12.98 13.04 20.74
CA ALA A 73 -12.38 14.35 20.51
C ALA A 73 -13.06 15.15 19.39
N LEU A 74 -13.50 14.47 18.33
CA LEU A 74 -13.95 15.09 17.07
C LEU A 74 -15.43 14.82 16.76
N GLY A 75 -16.09 13.95 17.52
CA GLY A 75 -17.47 13.54 17.30
C GLY A 75 -17.57 12.29 16.44
N GLU A 76 -18.09 12.41 15.22
CA GLU A 76 -18.26 11.25 14.33
C GLU A 76 -17.00 11.03 13.49
N VAL A 77 -16.47 9.80 13.50
CA VAL A 77 -15.33 9.40 12.66
C VAL A 77 -15.86 8.50 11.55
N PRO A 78 -15.64 8.84 10.27
CA PRO A 78 -16.15 8.06 9.14
C PRO A 78 -15.50 6.68 9.05
N GLU A 79 -16.26 5.71 8.54
CA GLU A 79 -15.75 4.37 8.27
C GLU A 79 -14.68 4.39 7.18
N PRO A 80 -13.65 3.54 7.28
CA PRO A 80 -12.64 3.44 6.23
C PRO A 80 -13.28 2.90 4.94
N GLY A 81 -13.39 3.76 3.93
CA GLY A 81 -13.93 3.40 2.61
C GLY A 81 -15.20 4.17 2.20
N GLU A 82 -15.72 5.03 3.08
CA GLU A 82 -16.76 6.01 2.76
C GLU A 82 -16.20 7.35 2.27
#